data_AF-A0A8J4I129-F1
#
_entry.id   AF-A0A8J4I129-F1
#
_cell.length_a   1.000
_cell.length_b   1.000
_cell.length_c   1.000
_cell.angle_alpha   90.00
_cell.angle_beta   90.00
_cell.angle_gamma   90.00
#
_symmetry.space_group_name_H-M   'P 1'
#
loop_
_entity.id
_entity.type
_entity.pdbx_description
1 polymer ?
#
loop_
_entity_poly.entity_id
_entity_poly.type
_entity_poly.pdbx_seq_one_letter_code
_entity_poly.pdbx_strand_id
1 'polypeptide(L)'
;NSPTLCQLYVAWALQPLRRKWTNTIVYHYMDDILCCQQQPFVNEHIEQLTELLAEKGLIVAPEKVQQSAPWKYLGWTIESAKIRPQKLTLKTPLKTLTDVQTVLGDIQWVRNCAGITNVDIKPLTDLLRGTQPAADVVLKEEHHIALQCIVDKLSAAWTSRRLLDLSISLLICNLGDSPFARDKSASKTTNHTFFVILEWMFLRVQPCTSIQTRPEAVGELVRKGRSRIIELTGQEPADISIPISAVDLEWWMRHSLPIQEALLDYDGVVHSQQPPGKLWQLVKQNQWLEKPKVVDRPIPQGKTVYTDAGKRSKQAVCVWPETDQWHRQILPGQEGDTLQTLELTAVVWALENWLNLPLNVVTDSLYVAGLVPRIQDALIKETNNPRLGKLFVQLRSVISQRTAPCAVIHIRSHQWELGL
;
A
#
# COMPACT_ATOMS: atom_id res chain seq x y z
N ASN A 1 32.25 12.41 -2.30
CA ASN A 1 32.19 13.01 -3.65
C ASN A 1 32.71 12.13 -4.78
N SER A 2 33.41 11.01 -4.52
CA SER A 2 33.90 10.10 -5.59
C SER A 2 32.79 9.54 -6.52
N PRO A 3 31.62 9.07 -6.01
CA PRO A 3 30.58 8.53 -6.89
C PRO A 3 29.96 9.57 -7.83
N THR A 4 29.70 10.78 -7.33
CA THR A 4 29.17 11.88 -8.13
C THR A 4 30.13 12.27 -9.25
N LEU A 5 31.44 12.33 -8.96
CA LEU A 5 32.46 12.62 -9.97
C LEU A 5 32.52 11.54 -11.05
N CYS A 6 32.48 10.26 -10.67
CA CYS A 6 32.43 9.15 -11.61
C CYS A 6 31.19 9.25 -12.53
N GLN A 7 30.00 9.43 -11.93
CA GLN A 7 28.75 9.54 -12.68
C GLN A 7 28.77 10.70 -13.69
N LEU A 8 29.30 11.87 -13.29
CA LEU A 8 29.41 13.05 -14.15
C LEU A 8 30.46 12.88 -15.25
N TYR A 9 31.61 12.28 -14.93
CA TYR A 9 32.68 12.08 -15.89
C TYR A 9 32.28 11.10 -16.99
N VAL A 10 31.69 9.95 -16.62
CA VAL A 10 31.17 8.97 -17.60
C VAL A 10 30.03 9.59 -18.43
N ALA A 11 29.18 10.41 -17.81
CA ALA A 11 28.12 11.11 -18.55
C ALA A 11 28.68 12.05 -19.63
N TRP A 12 29.73 12.81 -19.29
CA TRP A 12 30.42 13.70 -20.22
C TRP A 12 31.12 12.90 -21.34
N ALA A 13 31.82 11.83 -20.99
CA ALA A 13 32.52 10.99 -21.96
C ALA A 13 31.56 10.39 -23.00
N LEU A 14 30.35 9.99 -22.59
CA LEU A 14 29.31 9.43 -23.48
C LEU A 14 28.55 10.49 -24.30
N GLN A 15 28.70 11.78 -24.02
CA GLN A 15 27.91 12.84 -24.65
C GLN A 15 28.03 12.86 -26.19
N PRO A 16 29.21 12.68 -26.82
CA PRO A 16 29.32 12.64 -28.27
C PRO A 16 28.49 11.51 -28.90
N LEU A 17 28.51 10.30 -28.32
CA LEU A 17 27.72 9.18 -28.82
C LEU A 17 26.24 9.37 -28.60
N ARG A 18 25.81 9.94 -27.47
CA ARG A 18 24.40 10.28 -27.26
C ARG A 18 23.85 11.24 -28.31
N ARG A 19 24.68 12.15 -28.83
CA ARG A 19 24.30 13.04 -29.93
C ARG A 19 24.29 12.33 -31.28
N LYS A 20 25.22 11.40 -31.51
CA LYS A 20 25.35 10.65 -32.76
C LYS A 20 24.28 9.57 -32.90
N TRP A 21 23.99 8.83 -31.83
CA TRP A 21 23.09 7.69 -31.80
C TRP A 21 21.69 8.11 -31.34
N THR A 22 21.00 8.86 -32.18
CA THR A 22 19.67 9.43 -31.85
C THR A 22 18.58 8.38 -31.65
N ASN A 23 18.75 7.18 -32.21
CA ASN A 23 17.80 6.07 -32.10
C ASN A 23 18.20 5.03 -31.04
N THR A 24 19.19 5.35 -30.19
CA THR A 24 19.75 4.43 -29.20
C THR A 24 19.59 5.01 -27.81
N ILE A 25 19.00 4.21 -26.92
CA ILE A 25 18.96 4.51 -25.49
C ILE A 25 20.31 4.13 -24.90
N VAL A 26 21.03 5.10 -24.32
CA VAL A 26 22.31 4.90 -23.64
C VAL A 26 22.17 5.27 -22.16
N TYR A 27 21.93 4.26 -21.33
CA TYR A 27 21.91 4.40 -19.87
C TYR A 27 23.28 4.11 -19.29
N HIS A 28 23.64 4.86 -18.25
CA HIS A 28 24.84 4.58 -17.47
C HIS A 28 24.57 4.78 -15.99
N TYR A 29 25.13 3.89 -15.19
CA TYR A 29 25.15 4.02 -13.74
C TYR A 29 26.55 3.66 -13.29
N MET A 30 27.27 4.66 -12.76
CA MET A 30 28.69 4.55 -12.46
C MET A 30 29.47 4.08 -13.71
N ASP A 31 30.10 2.91 -13.64
CA ASP A 31 30.87 2.28 -14.71
C ASP A 31 30.06 1.32 -15.60
N ASP A 32 28.82 0.98 -15.23
CA ASP A 32 27.96 0.12 -16.03
C ASP A 32 27.21 0.92 -17.11
N ILE A 33 27.37 0.52 -18.38
CA ILE A 33 26.73 1.16 -19.54
C ILE A 33 25.80 0.14 -20.22
N LEU A 34 24.55 0.55 -20.43
CA LEU A 34 23.53 -0.21 -21.16
C LEU A 34 23.12 0.57 -22.41
N CYS A 35 23.37 -0.02 -23.58
CA CYS A 35 22.95 0.52 -24.87
C CYS A 35 21.82 -0.35 -25.44
N CYS A 36 20.72 0.27 -25.87
CA CYS A 36 19.53 -0.42 -26.40
C CYS A 36 19.01 0.31 -27.64
N GLN A 37 18.76 -0.42 -28.72
CA GLN A 37 18.16 0.11 -29.94
C GLN A 37 17.35 -0.97 -30.66
N GLN A 38 16.54 -0.59 -31.64
CA GLN A 38 15.66 -1.53 -32.35
C GLN A 38 16.43 -2.51 -33.25
N GLN A 39 17.51 -2.05 -33.88
CA GLN A 39 18.38 -2.89 -34.69
C GLN A 39 19.47 -3.53 -33.83
N PRO A 40 19.85 -4.80 -34.05
CA PRO A 40 20.95 -5.41 -33.32
C PRO A 40 22.23 -4.57 -33.40
N PHE A 41 22.95 -4.46 -32.28
CA PHE A 41 24.28 -3.85 -32.27
C PHE A 41 25.22 -4.72 -33.11
N VAL A 42 26.01 -4.07 -33.97
CA VAL A 42 27.11 -4.71 -34.71
C VAL A 42 28.46 -4.26 -34.16
N ASN A 43 29.53 -5.01 -34.46
CA ASN A 43 30.87 -4.79 -33.91
C ASN A 43 31.36 -3.33 -34.03
N GLU A 44 31.06 -2.67 -35.15
CA GLU A 44 31.42 -1.25 -35.36
C GLU A 44 30.88 -0.32 -34.26
N HIS A 45 29.68 -0.59 -33.74
CA HIS A 45 29.11 0.21 -32.65
C HIS A 45 29.88 0.00 -31.34
N ILE A 46 30.36 -1.23 -31.09
CA ILE A 46 31.15 -1.57 -29.90
C ILE A 46 32.54 -0.93 -30.02
N GLU A 47 33.15 -0.97 -31.21
CA GLU A 47 34.42 -0.29 -31.50
C GLU A 47 34.29 1.22 -31.30
N GLN A 48 33.27 1.87 -31.88
CA GLN A 48 33.02 3.30 -31.69
C GLN A 48 32.83 3.69 -30.21
N LEU A 49 32.14 2.86 -29.42
CA LEU A 49 31.99 3.08 -27.98
C LEU A 49 33.32 2.95 -27.25
N THR A 50 34.07 1.89 -27.55
CA THR A 50 35.31 1.56 -26.85
C THR A 50 36.41 2.57 -27.17
N GLU A 51 36.54 2.99 -28.43
CA GLU A 51 37.49 4.01 -28.86
C GLU A 51 37.20 5.36 -28.21
N LEU A 52 35.95 5.82 -28.24
CA LEU A 52 35.57 7.07 -27.59
C LEU A 52 35.90 7.04 -26.09
N LEU A 53 35.52 5.97 -25.40
CA LEU A 53 35.80 5.84 -23.97
C LEU A 53 37.32 5.81 -23.72
N ALA A 54 38.09 5.10 -24.54
CA ALA A 54 39.54 5.02 -24.43
C ALA A 54 40.22 6.38 -24.64
N GLU A 55 39.76 7.20 -25.60
CA GLU A 55 40.21 8.59 -25.79
C GLU A 55 39.99 9.45 -24.54
N LYS A 56 38.98 9.11 -23.73
CA LYS A 56 38.69 9.78 -22.44
C LYS A 56 39.33 9.08 -21.24
N GLY A 57 40.21 8.12 -21.47
CA GLY A 57 40.91 7.36 -20.42
C GLY A 57 40.06 6.30 -19.72
N LEU A 58 38.92 5.92 -20.29
CA LEU A 58 38.02 4.88 -19.78
C LEU A 58 38.21 3.60 -20.61
N ILE A 59 38.61 2.51 -19.96
CA ILE A 59 38.90 1.23 -20.64
C ILE A 59 37.73 0.28 -20.46
N VAL A 60 37.17 -0.20 -21.57
CA VAL A 60 36.16 -1.27 -21.57
C VAL A 60 36.86 -2.61 -21.59
N ALA A 61 36.67 -3.41 -20.54
CA ALA A 61 37.18 -4.77 -20.49
C ALA A 61 36.37 -5.67 -21.46
N PRO A 62 36.99 -6.26 -22.51
CA PRO A 62 36.27 -7.03 -23.52
C PRO A 62 35.45 -8.19 -22.93
N GLU A 63 35.96 -8.82 -21.88
CA GLU A 63 35.32 -9.92 -21.17
C GLU A 63 34.06 -9.53 -20.39
N LYS A 64 33.86 -8.23 -20.12
CA LYS A 64 32.64 -7.70 -19.47
C LYS A 64 31.56 -7.30 -20.47
N VAL A 65 31.86 -7.28 -21.77
CA VAL A 65 30.90 -6.89 -22.81
C VAL A 65 29.88 -8.01 -23.02
N GLN A 66 28.61 -7.69 -22.80
CA GLN A 66 27.50 -8.64 -22.97
C GLN A 66 26.72 -8.31 -24.24
N GLN A 67 26.90 -9.10 -25.30
CA GLN A 67 26.29 -8.83 -26.61
C GLN A 67 24.94 -9.53 -26.82
N SER A 68 24.69 -10.65 -26.14
CA SER A 68 23.48 -11.45 -26.28
C SER A 68 22.75 -11.66 -24.95
N ALA A 69 21.44 -11.89 -25.03
CA ALA A 69 20.65 -12.25 -23.86
C ALA A 69 21.09 -13.60 -23.27
N PRO A 70 21.01 -13.79 -21.94
CA PRO A 70 20.54 -12.82 -20.95
C PRO A 70 21.61 -11.78 -20.57
N TRP A 71 21.24 -10.50 -20.56
CA TRP A 71 22.12 -9.41 -20.10
C TRP A 71 21.98 -9.21 -18.59
N LYS A 72 23.09 -8.91 -17.92
CA LYS A 72 23.13 -8.52 -16.51
C LYS A 72 23.36 -7.03 -16.37
N TYR A 73 22.49 -6.33 -15.66
CA TYR A 73 22.61 -4.90 -15.42
C TYR A 73 21.97 -4.52 -14.08
N LEU A 74 22.73 -3.88 -13.18
CA LEU A 74 22.25 -3.40 -11.87
C LEU A 74 21.45 -4.44 -11.05
N GLY A 75 21.92 -5.69 -11.02
CA GLY A 75 21.26 -6.78 -10.31
C GLY A 75 20.09 -7.42 -11.08
N TRP A 76 19.76 -6.96 -12.28
CA TRP A 76 18.72 -7.55 -13.12
C TRP A 76 19.30 -8.49 -14.18
N THR A 77 18.54 -9.52 -14.52
CA THR A 77 18.71 -10.36 -15.70
C THR A 77 17.67 -9.91 -16.72
N ILE A 78 18.14 -9.41 -17.84
CA ILE A 78 17.32 -8.86 -18.90
C ILE A 78 17.32 -9.87 -20.05
N GLU A 79 16.13 -10.34 -20.42
CA GLU A 79 15.87 -11.19 -21.58
C GLU A 79 15.12 -10.38 -22.66
N SER A 80 14.87 -10.98 -23.82
CA SER A 80 14.21 -10.30 -24.94
C SER A 80 12.82 -9.76 -24.58
N ALA A 81 12.04 -10.51 -23.78
CA ALA A 81 10.68 -10.12 -23.38
C ALA A 81 10.49 -9.87 -21.88
N LYS A 82 11.39 -10.40 -21.05
CA LYS A 82 11.25 -10.46 -19.59
C LYS A 82 12.46 -9.84 -18.89
N ILE A 83 12.22 -9.27 -17.73
CA ILE A 83 13.24 -8.80 -16.79
C ILE A 83 12.99 -9.55 -15.48
N ARG A 84 14.06 -10.11 -14.92
CA ARG A 84 14.02 -10.90 -13.70
C ARG A 84 15.12 -10.41 -12.75
N PRO A 85 14.91 -10.44 -11.43
CA PRO A 85 16.04 -10.24 -10.52
C PRO A 85 17.11 -11.29 -10.81
N GLN A 86 18.39 -10.92 -10.73
CA GLN A 86 19.46 -11.92 -10.65
C GLN A 86 19.19 -12.80 -9.43
N LYS A 87 19.62 -14.07 -9.51
CA LYS A 87 19.37 -15.06 -8.45
C LYS A 87 19.70 -14.47 -7.08
N LEU A 88 18.66 -14.16 -6.31
CA LEU A 88 18.78 -13.63 -4.97
C LEU A 88 18.87 -14.80 -4.01
N THR A 89 20.06 -15.06 -3.50
CA THR A 89 20.24 -16.03 -2.42
C THR A 89 19.92 -15.31 -1.11
N LEU A 90 18.71 -15.53 -0.58
CA LEU A 90 18.37 -15.01 0.75
C LEU A 90 19.32 -15.62 1.78
N LYS A 91 19.95 -14.78 2.60
CA LYS A 91 20.87 -15.24 3.65
C LYS A 91 20.09 -16.04 4.69
N THR A 92 20.45 -17.32 4.86
CA THR A 92 19.88 -18.21 5.87
C THR A 92 20.99 -19.07 6.50
N PRO A 93 20.90 -19.44 7.79
CA PRO A 93 19.80 -19.20 8.73
C PRO A 93 19.77 -17.76 9.26
N LEU A 94 18.57 -17.24 9.59
CA LEU A 94 18.41 -15.97 10.28
C LEU A 94 18.59 -16.20 11.78
N LYS A 95 19.67 -15.66 12.36
CA LYS A 95 19.98 -15.85 13.78
C LYS A 95 19.91 -14.54 14.57
N THR A 96 20.14 -13.41 13.92
CA THR A 96 20.20 -12.10 14.55
C THR A 96 19.23 -11.11 13.92
N LEU A 97 18.93 -10.01 14.63
CA LEU A 97 18.15 -8.89 14.08
C LEU A 97 18.76 -8.34 12.78
N THR A 98 20.09 -8.29 12.68
CA THR A 98 20.80 -7.85 11.46
C THR A 98 20.56 -8.78 10.27
N ASP A 99 20.48 -10.09 10.50
CA ASP A 99 20.19 -11.06 9.43
C ASP A 99 18.79 -10.82 8.86
N VAL A 100 17.80 -10.61 9.75
CA VAL A 100 16.42 -10.29 9.36
C VAL A 100 16.36 -8.97 8.59
N GLN A 101 17.05 -7.93 9.07
CA GLN A 101 17.12 -6.63 8.39
C GLN A 101 17.73 -6.75 7.00
N THR A 102 18.79 -7.54 6.85
CA THR A 102 19.45 -7.77 5.55
C THR A 102 18.50 -8.46 4.58
N VAL A 103 17.87 -9.56 4.99
CA VAL A 103 16.94 -10.30 4.13
C VAL A 103 15.71 -9.47 3.77
N LEU A 104 15.16 -8.69 4.70
CA LEU A 104 14.08 -7.78 4.38
C LEU A 104 14.53 -6.67 3.43
N GLY A 105 15.75 -6.13 3.57
CA GLY A 105 16.33 -5.18 2.61
C GLY A 105 16.41 -5.75 1.20
N ASP A 106 16.91 -6.97 1.08
CA ASP A 106 17.01 -7.70 -0.18
C ASP A 106 15.62 -7.94 -0.81
N ILE A 107 14.63 -8.34 0.01
CA ILE A 107 13.23 -8.53 -0.45
C ILE A 107 12.61 -7.20 -0.89
N GLN A 108 12.83 -6.11 -0.15
CA GLN A 108 12.30 -4.80 -0.51
C GLN A 108 12.84 -4.29 -1.85
N TRP A 109 14.07 -4.65 -2.20
CA TRP A 109 14.67 -4.29 -3.49
C TRP A 109 13.96 -4.96 -4.68
N VAL A 110 13.54 -6.22 -4.54
CA VAL A 110 12.92 -7.02 -5.63
C VAL A 110 11.40 -7.07 -5.63
N ARG A 111 10.74 -6.74 -4.51
CA ARG A 111 9.30 -6.99 -4.33
C ARG A 111 8.41 -6.36 -5.39
N ASN A 112 8.77 -5.19 -5.90
CA ASN A 112 7.97 -4.47 -6.90
C ASN A 112 7.97 -5.22 -8.24
N CYS A 113 8.99 -6.02 -8.52
CA CYS A 113 9.04 -6.88 -9.70
C CYS A 113 8.43 -8.26 -9.41
N ALA A 114 8.60 -8.77 -8.19
CA ALA A 114 8.18 -10.11 -7.79
C ALA A 114 6.73 -10.22 -7.29
N GLY A 115 6.04 -9.10 -7.08
CA GLY A 115 4.67 -9.13 -6.53
C GLY A 115 4.62 -9.59 -5.07
N ILE A 116 5.66 -9.31 -4.30
CA ILE A 116 5.73 -9.66 -2.87
C ILE A 116 5.00 -8.59 -2.07
N THR A 117 3.85 -8.97 -1.53
CA THR A 117 2.88 -8.11 -0.85
C THR A 117 3.25 -7.87 0.60
N ASN A 118 2.57 -6.91 1.25
CA ASN A 118 2.74 -6.68 2.69
C ASN A 118 2.33 -7.91 3.52
N VAL A 119 1.37 -8.71 3.06
CA VAL A 119 0.94 -9.94 3.73
C VAL A 119 2.07 -10.97 3.73
N ASP A 120 2.80 -11.11 2.62
CA ASP A 120 3.89 -12.06 2.49
C ASP A 120 5.05 -11.76 3.45
N ILE A 121 5.39 -10.48 3.63
CA ILE A 121 6.51 -10.05 4.47
C ILE A 121 6.13 -9.82 5.94
N LYS A 122 4.83 -9.75 6.26
CA LYS A 122 4.34 -9.40 7.60
C LYS A 122 4.97 -10.29 8.69
N PRO A 123 5.01 -11.63 8.57
CA PRO A 123 5.63 -12.48 9.60
C PRO A 123 7.09 -12.12 9.85
N LEU A 124 7.84 -11.81 8.79
CA LEU A 124 9.26 -11.44 8.90
C LEU A 124 9.45 -10.05 9.49
N THR A 125 8.56 -9.09 9.18
CA THR A 125 8.65 -7.75 9.77
C THR A 125 8.38 -7.74 11.27
N ASP A 126 7.64 -8.72 11.81
CA ASP A 126 7.39 -8.83 13.25
C ASP A 126 8.65 -9.25 14.03
N LEU A 127 9.62 -9.87 13.36
CA LEU A 127 10.94 -10.17 13.90
C LEU A 127 11.84 -8.94 14.04
N LEU A 128 11.47 -7.79 13.45
CA LEU A 128 12.25 -6.54 13.57
C LEU A 128 12.07 -5.82 14.92
N ARG A 129 11.34 -6.41 15.88
CA ARG A 129 11.11 -5.80 17.18
C ARG A 129 12.40 -5.81 18.02
N GLY A 130 13.02 -4.65 18.17
CA GLY A 130 14.21 -4.45 18.98
C GLY A 130 15.12 -3.37 18.41
N THR A 131 16.14 -2.97 19.17
CA THR A 131 17.12 -1.95 18.76
C THR A 131 18.56 -2.46 18.71
N GLN A 132 18.81 -3.68 19.21
CA GLN A 132 20.15 -4.27 19.27
C GLN A 132 20.40 -5.16 18.05
N PRO A 133 21.37 -4.83 17.17
CA PRO A 133 21.59 -5.56 15.92
C PRO A 133 21.96 -7.05 16.11
N ALA A 134 22.62 -7.38 17.21
CA ALA A 134 23.04 -8.74 17.56
C ALA A 134 22.02 -9.52 18.40
N ALA A 135 20.82 -8.96 18.65
CA ALA A 135 19.78 -9.66 19.40
C ALA A 135 19.39 -10.96 18.67
N ASP A 136 19.33 -12.05 19.43
CA ASP A 136 18.95 -13.36 18.92
C ASP A 136 17.50 -13.36 18.43
N VAL A 137 17.28 -13.99 17.27
CA VAL A 137 15.97 -14.14 16.64
C VAL A 137 15.63 -15.62 16.56
N VAL A 138 14.45 -15.97 17.08
CA VAL A 138 13.91 -17.34 17.01
C VAL A 138 12.84 -17.41 15.93
N LEU A 139 13.11 -18.16 14.87
CA LEU A 139 12.14 -18.43 13.82
C LEU A 139 11.14 -19.50 14.27
N LYS A 140 9.86 -19.14 14.25
CA LYS A 140 8.71 -20.06 14.27
C LYS A 140 8.32 -20.54 12.86
N GLU A 141 7.47 -21.56 12.80
CA GLU A 141 6.94 -22.16 11.57
C GLU A 141 6.38 -21.12 10.56
N GLU A 142 5.62 -20.13 11.04
CA GLU A 142 5.04 -19.06 10.20
C GLU A 142 6.10 -18.28 9.41
N HIS A 143 7.30 -18.12 9.95
CA HIS A 143 8.40 -17.42 9.28
C HIS A 143 9.04 -18.28 8.20
N HIS A 144 9.14 -19.60 8.43
CA HIS A 144 9.65 -20.54 7.43
C HIS A 144 8.70 -20.65 6.24
N ILE A 145 7.39 -20.71 6.49
CA ILE A 145 6.36 -20.68 5.45
C ILE A 145 6.44 -19.38 4.65
N ALA A 146 6.57 -18.22 5.32
CA ALA A 146 6.71 -16.93 4.66
C ALA A 146 7.95 -16.85 3.78
N LEU A 147 9.11 -17.29 4.29
CA LEU A 147 10.36 -17.34 3.52
C LEU A 147 10.23 -18.24 2.28
N GLN A 148 9.65 -19.43 2.43
CA GLN A 148 9.45 -20.34 1.31
C GLN A 148 8.52 -19.73 0.25
N CYS A 149 7.40 -19.14 0.67
CA CYS A 149 6.47 -18.45 -0.24
C CYS A 149 7.17 -17.31 -1.01
N ILE A 150 8.04 -16.55 -0.33
CA ILE A 150 8.84 -15.48 -0.94
C ILE A 150 9.83 -16.06 -1.94
N VAL A 151 10.56 -17.13 -1.61
CA VAL A 151 11.49 -17.81 -2.53
C VAL A 151 10.76 -18.31 -3.77
N ASP A 152 9.59 -18.92 -3.60
CA ASP A 152 8.77 -19.41 -4.71
C ASP A 152 8.33 -18.25 -5.61
N LYS A 153 7.86 -17.14 -5.02
CA LYS A 153 7.52 -15.91 -5.75
C LYS A 153 8.71 -15.32 -6.49
N LEU A 154 9.89 -15.27 -5.87
CA LEU A 154 11.12 -14.78 -6.51
C LEU A 154 11.55 -15.66 -7.68
N SER A 155 11.41 -16.97 -7.57
CA SER A 155 11.75 -17.91 -8.63
C SER A 155 10.82 -17.80 -9.84
N ALA A 156 9.54 -17.49 -9.58
CA ALA A 156 8.51 -17.30 -10.59
C ALA A 156 8.44 -15.84 -11.10
N ALA A 157 9.10 -14.90 -10.43
CA ALA A 157 9.01 -13.48 -10.70
C ALA A 157 9.58 -13.13 -12.07
N TRP A 158 8.81 -12.35 -12.82
CA TRP A 158 9.29 -11.61 -13.97
C TRP A 158 8.41 -10.40 -14.19
N THR A 159 9.01 -9.35 -14.70
CA THR A 159 8.34 -8.16 -15.23
C THR A 159 8.62 -8.09 -16.73
N SER A 160 7.76 -7.41 -17.45
CA SER A 160 7.95 -7.22 -18.88
C SER A 160 8.58 -5.89 -19.20
N ARG A 161 9.21 -5.84 -20.38
CA ARG A 161 9.68 -4.57 -20.93
C ARG A 161 8.49 -3.66 -21.27
N ARG A 162 8.66 -2.37 -21.01
CA ARG A 162 7.72 -1.34 -21.46
C ARG A 162 7.71 -1.28 -22.99
N LEU A 163 6.52 -1.17 -23.56
CA LEU A 163 6.27 -0.86 -24.96
C LEU A 163 6.02 0.65 -25.07
N LEU A 164 6.89 1.36 -25.81
CA LEU A 164 6.91 2.83 -25.83
C LEU A 164 5.74 3.45 -26.60
N ASP A 165 5.15 2.70 -27.53
CA ASP A 165 3.98 3.05 -28.33
C ASP A 165 2.67 2.97 -27.54
N LEU A 166 2.72 2.41 -26.32
CA LEU A 166 1.55 2.16 -25.50
C LEU A 166 1.57 3.01 -24.25
N SER A 167 0.40 3.56 -23.91
CA SER A 167 0.21 4.27 -22.66
C SER A 167 0.27 3.32 -21.46
N ILE A 168 0.61 3.89 -20.31
CA ILE A 168 0.58 3.18 -19.03
C ILE A 168 -0.70 3.58 -18.30
N SER A 169 -1.43 2.61 -17.75
CA SER A 169 -2.58 2.88 -16.88
C SER A 169 -2.33 2.32 -15.49
N LEU A 170 -2.92 2.94 -14.48
CA LEU A 170 -2.81 2.53 -13.09
C LEU A 170 -4.00 1.67 -12.68
N LEU A 171 -3.73 0.63 -11.92
CA LEU A 171 -4.73 -0.33 -11.53
C LEU A 171 -4.57 -0.69 -10.07
N ILE A 172 -5.57 -0.33 -9.27
CA ILE A 172 -5.64 -0.68 -7.86
C ILE A 172 -6.17 -2.11 -7.75
N CYS A 173 -5.53 -2.89 -6.90
CA CYS A 173 -5.85 -4.28 -6.60
C CYS A 173 -6.28 -4.42 -5.14
N ASN A 174 -7.19 -5.36 -4.91
CA ASN A 174 -7.77 -5.61 -3.61
C ASN A 174 -7.24 -6.91 -3.00
N LEU A 175 -6.31 -6.81 -2.06
CA LEU A 175 -5.97 -7.87 -1.10
C LEU A 175 -6.43 -7.41 0.27
N GLY A 176 -7.09 -8.31 1.03
CA GLY A 176 -7.87 -7.99 2.23
C GLY A 176 -7.25 -6.94 3.15
N ASP A 177 -5.99 -7.13 3.55
CA ASP A 177 -5.32 -6.32 4.57
C ASP A 177 -4.44 -5.17 4.01
N SER A 178 -4.25 -5.07 2.70
CA SER A 178 -3.53 -3.94 2.09
C SER A 178 -3.83 -3.88 0.60
N PRO A 179 -4.45 -2.81 0.10
CA PRO A 179 -4.49 -2.60 -1.33
C PRO A 179 -3.05 -2.41 -1.87
N PHE A 180 -2.90 -2.66 -3.16
CA PHE A 180 -1.65 -2.50 -3.90
C PHE A 180 -2.03 -2.09 -5.32
N ALA A 181 -1.11 -1.48 -6.05
CA ALA A 181 -1.36 -1.06 -7.42
C ALA A 181 -0.41 -1.75 -8.39
N ARG A 182 -0.79 -1.81 -9.65
CA ARG A 182 0.10 -2.19 -10.74
C ARG A 182 -0.16 -1.32 -11.95
N ASP A 183 0.82 -1.24 -12.83
CA ASP A 183 0.63 -0.61 -14.11
C ASP A 183 0.28 -1.62 -15.23
N LYS A 184 -0.38 -1.15 -16.30
CA LYS A 184 -0.70 -1.94 -17.50
C LYS A 184 -0.34 -1.17 -18.77
N SER A 185 0.11 -1.90 -19.79
CA SER A 185 0.29 -1.42 -21.16
C SER A 185 -0.68 -2.17 -22.08
N ALA A 186 -1.42 -1.45 -22.95
CA ALA A 186 -2.51 -2.01 -23.76
C ALA A 186 -2.07 -2.39 -25.18
N SER A 187 -1.99 -3.68 -25.52
CA SER A 187 -1.63 -4.11 -26.89
C SER A 187 -2.77 -3.90 -27.91
N LYS A 188 -2.43 -3.41 -29.12
CA LYS A 188 -3.31 -3.25 -30.29
C LYS A 188 -3.06 -4.30 -31.40
N THR A 189 -2.72 -5.54 -31.07
CA THR A 189 -2.56 -6.59 -32.10
C THR A 189 -3.48 -7.80 -31.88
N THR A 190 -4.33 -8.05 -32.88
CA THR A 190 -5.14 -9.26 -33.17
C THR A 190 -5.91 -9.89 -32.00
N ASN A 191 -7.20 -9.53 -31.85
CA ASN A 191 -8.27 -10.21 -31.11
C ASN A 191 -8.04 -10.63 -29.64
N HIS A 192 -6.87 -10.39 -29.06
CA HIS A 192 -6.56 -10.72 -27.68
C HIS A 192 -5.80 -9.56 -27.00
N THR A 193 -6.46 -8.90 -26.05
CA THR A 193 -5.81 -7.94 -25.15
C THR A 193 -4.91 -8.71 -24.19
N PHE A 194 -3.61 -8.79 -24.47
CA PHE A 194 -2.65 -9.36 -23.51
C PHE A 194 -2.19 -8.29 -22.53
N PHE A 195 -2.22 -8.62 -21.24
CA PHE A 195 -1.82 -7.73 -20.14
C PHE A 195 -0.35 -7.91 -19.81
N VAL A 196 0.31 -6.78 -19.64
CA VAL A 196 1.73 -6.72 -19.29
C VAL A 196 1.87 -5.96 -17.97
N ILE A 197 2.51 -6.58 -16.99
CA ILE A 197 2.79 -5.98 -15.68
C ILE A 197 4.22 -5.44 -15.74
N LEU A 198 4.41 -4.15 -15.46
CA LEU A 198 5.76 -3.57 -15.39
C LEU A 198 6.22 -3.53 -13.93
N GLU A 199 5.40 -2.99 -13.02
CA GLU A 199 5.70 -2.90 -11.60
C GLU A 199 4.48 -3.10 -10.69
N TRP A 200 4.73 -3.67 -9.51
CA TRP A 200 3.83 -3.72 -8.38
C TRP A 200 4.18 -2.62 -7.38
N MET A 201 3.16 -1.97 -6.84
CA MET A 201 3.29 -0.87 -5.89
C MET A 201 2.51 -1.18 -4.63
N PHE A 202 3.16 -1.02 -3.49
CA PHE A 202 2.58 -1.38 -2.20
C PHE A 202 2.55 -0.19 -1.25
N LEU A 203 1.60 -0.22 -0.33
CA LEU A 203 1.59 0.64 0.84
C LEU A 203 2.73 0.28 1.79
N ARG A 204 2.96 1.16 2.77
CA ARG A 204 3.82 0.84 3.92
C ARG A 204 3.25 -0.38 4.64
N VAL A 205 4.14 -1.22 5.18
CA VAL A 205 3.74 -2.42 5.95
C VAL A 205 2.89 -2.04 7.15
N GLN A 206 3.24 -0.94 7.81
CA GLN A 206 2.44 -0.34 8.87
C GLN A 206 1.84 0.98 8.40
N PRO A 207 0.55 1.22 8.66
CA PRO A 207 -0.08 2.51 8.45
C PRO A 207 0.66 3.64 9.19
N CYS A 208 0.63 4.85 8.61
CA CYS A 208 1.23 6.03 9.24
C CYS A 208 0.43 6.49 10.46
N THR A 209 -0.89 6.32 10.41
CA THR A 209 -1.84 6.64 11.48
C THR A 209 -2.30 5.36 12.18
N SER A 210 -2.83 5.48 13.40
CA SER A 210 -3.36 4.31 14.13
C SER A 210 -4.51 3.62 13.39
N ILE A 211 -5.29 4.42 12.65
CA ILE A 211 -6.37 3.97 11.78
C ILE A 211 -6.20 4.67 10.44
N GLN A 212 -6.06 3.90 9.38
CA GLN A 212 -6.03 4.37 8.00
C GLN A 212 -7.24 3.79 7.28
N THR A 213 -8.16 4.65 6.88
CA THR A 213 -9.37 4.27 6.13
C THR A 213 -9.00 3.70 4.77
N ARG A 214 -9.90 2.88 4.18
CA ARG A 214 -9.69 2.35 2.83
C ARG A 214 -9.49 3.45 1.77
N PRO A 215 -10.28 4.53 1.74
CA PRO A 215 -10.04 5.61 0.78
C PRO A 215 -8.70 6.33 0.98
N GLU A 216 -8.21 6.48 2.21
CA GLU A 216 -6.86 7.02 2.47
C GLU A 216 -5.77 6.10 1.90
N ALA A 217 -5.92 4.78 2.11
CA ALA A 217 -5.00 3.76 1.58
C ALA A 217 -5.01 3.73 0.05
N VAL A 218 -6.19 3.79 -0.58
CA VAL A 218 -6.33 3.84 -2.05
C VAL A 218 -5.79 5.16 -2.60
N GLY A 219 -6.08 6.30 -1.97
CA GLY A 219 -5.55 7.60 -2.35
C GLY A 219 -4.03 7.67 -2.27
N GLU A 220 -3.40 7.04 -1.27
CA GLU A 220 -1.94 6.90 -1.19
C GLU A 220 -1.37 6.09 -2.36
N LEU A 221 -2.01 4.97 -2.72
CA LEU A 221 -1.59 4.18 -3.89
C LEU A 221 -1.78 4.92 -5.20
N VAL A 222 -2.88 5.66 -5.35
CA VAL A 222 -3.12 6.49 -6.54
C VAL A 222 -2.01 7.53 -6.69
N ARG A 223 -1.68 8.26 -5.62
CA ARG A 223 -0.57 9.23 -5.63
C ARG A 223 0.76 8.58 -5.97
N LYS A 224 1.09 7.46 -5.31
CA LYS A 224 2.33 6.72 -5.57
C LYS A 224 2.41 6.23 -7.01
N GLY A 225 1.30 5.71 -7.54
CA GLY A 225 1.20 5.22 -8.91
C GLY A 225 1.34 6.33 -9.95
N ARG A 226 0.62 7.45 -9.78
CA ARG A 226 0.75 8.62 -10.64
C ARG A 226 2.19 9.13 -10.66
N SER A 227 2.79 9.38 -9.50
CA SER A 227 4.19 9.81 -9.40
C SER A 227 5.16 8.86 -10.10
N ARG A 228 4.98 7.54 -9.91
CA ARG A 228 5.85 6.55 -10.55
C ARG A 228 5.69 6.52 -12.06
N ILE A 229 4.46 6.62 -12.57
CA ILE A 229 4.20 6.62 -14.01
C ILE A 229 4.75 7.91 -14.66
N ILE A 230 4.62 9.06 -14.00
CA ILE A 230 5.25 10.32 -14.44
C ILE A 230 6.77 10.20 -14.44
N GLU A 231 7.38 9.61 -13.42
CA GLU A 231 8.84 9.37 -13.38
C GLU A 231 9.30 8.51 -14.57
N LEU A 232 8.53 7.48 -14.92
CA LEU A 232 8.85 6.54 -16.01
C LEU A 232 8.58 7.10 -17.41
N THR A 233 7.58 7.97 -17.56
CA THR A 233 7.04 8.35 -18.89
C THR A 233 7.03 9.85 -19.16
N GLY A 234 7.13 10.68 -18.13
CA GLY A 234 6.86 12.11 -18.20
C GLY A 234 5.37 12.48 -18.32
N GLN A 235 4.47 11.51 -18.21
CA GLN A 235 3.02 11.68 -18.40
C GLN A 235 2.20 11.01 -17.30
N GLU A 236 0.98 11.48 -17.10
CA GLU A 236 -0.02 10.85 -16.22
C GLU A 236 -0.49 9.49 -16.78
N PRO A 237 -1.05 8.59 -15.95
CA PRO A 237 -1.63 7.35 -16.45
C PRO A 237 -2.83 7.63 -17.35
N ALA A 238 -3.00 6.82 -18.40
CA ALA A 238 -4.12 6.94 -19.33
C ALA A 238 -5.49 6.71 -18.64
N ASP A 239 -5.55 5.73 -17.74
CA ASP A 239 -6.70 5.48 -16.87
C ASP A 239 -6.26 5.02 -15.47
N ILE A 240 -7.13 5.22 -14.49
CA ILE A 240 -7.01 4.68 -13.14
C ILE A 240 -8.21 3.77 -12.88
N SER A 241 -7.93 2.48 -12.67
CA SER A 241 -8.95 1.51 -12.35
C SER A 241 -9.00 1.22 -10.85
N ILE A 242 -10.15 1.41 -10.21
CA ILE A 242 -10.39 1.13 -8.79
C ILE A 242 -11.43 0.01 -8.67
N PRO A 243 -11.14 -1.12 -7.99
CA PRO A 243 -11.95 -2.34 -8.06
C PRO A 243 -13.16 -2.31 -7.09
N ILE A 244 -14.01 -1.28 -7.21
CA ILE A 244 -15.26 -1.09 -6.46
C ILE A 244 -16.45 -0.96 -7.40
N SER A 245 -17.69 -0.92 -6.89
CA SER A 245 -18.84 -0.68 -7.76
C SER A 245 -18.79 0.72 -8.37
N ALA A 246 -19.43 0.92 -9.53
CA ALA A 246 -19.46 2.23 -10.17
C ALA A 246 -20.15 3.29 -9.30
N VAL A 247 -21.19 2.89 -8.56
CA VAL A 247 -21.92 3.76 -7.63
C VAL A 247 -21.01 4.20 -6.48
N ASP A 248 -20.22 3.28 -5.93
CA ASP A 248 -19.32 3.59 -4.82
C ASP A 248 -18.16 4.47 -5.26
N LEU A 249 -17.63 4.23 -6.46
CA LEU A 249 -16.60 5.07 -7.04
C LEU A 249 -17.10 6.51 -7.19
N GLU A 250 -18.30 6.69 -7.73
CA GLU A 250 -18.93 8.00 -7.83
C GLU A 250 -19.14 8.64 -6.45
N TRP A 251 -19.56 7.85 -5.45
CA TRP A 251 -19.68 8.33 -4.08
C TRP A 251 -18.32 8.76 -3.51
N TRP A 252 -17.27 7.95 -3.66
CA TRP A 252 -15.91 8.24 -3.19
C TRP A 252 -15.37 9.50 -3.85
N MET A 253 -15.54 9.66 -5.17
CA MET A 253 -15.11 10.86 -5.89
C MET A 253 -15.80 12.14 -5.38
N ARG A 254 -17.05 12.04 -4.89
CA ARG A 254 -17.80 13.20 -4.37
C ARG A 254 -17.59 13.50 -2.90
N HIS A 255 -17.31 12.50 -2.06
CA HIS A 255 -17.34 12.65 -0.60
C HIS A 255 -16.01 12.29 0.09
N SER A 256 -15.08 11.63 -0.60
CA SER A 256 -13.81 11.22 0.00
C SER A 256 -12.70 12.20 -0.35
N LEU A 257 -12.37 13.07 0.61
CA LEU A 257 -11.27 14.03 0.48
C LEU A 257 -9.94 13.34 0.08
N PRO A 258 -9.51 12.21 0.67
CA PRO A 258 -8.27 11.54 0.27
C PRO A 258 -8.23 11.09 -1.19
N ILE A 259 -9.38 10.73 -1.77
CA ILE A 259 -9.50 10.35 -3.18
C ILE A 259 -9.50 11.60 -4.06
N GLN A 260 -10.21 12.65 -3.67
CA GLN A 260 -10.22 13.94 -4.37
C GLN A 260 -8.81 14.54 -4.44
N GLU A 261 -8.09 14.56 -3.32
CA GLU A 261 -6.69 15.00 -3.25
C GLU A 261 -5.78 14.15 -4.13
N ALA A 262 -5.99 12.83 -4.14
CA ALA A 262 -5.19 11.92 -4.96
C ALA A 262 -5.44 12.06 -6.47
N LEU A 263 -6.61 12.59 -6.85
CA LEU A 263 -7.03 12.82 -8.23
C LEU A 263 -6.99 14.30 -8.63
N LEU A 264 -6.48 15.17 -7.76
CA LEU A 264 -6.33 16.58 -8.08
C LEU A 264 -5.44 16.73 -9.33
N ASP A 265 -5.87 17.58 -10.25
CA ASP A 265 -5.24 17.83 -11.56
C ASP A 265 -5.03 16.58 -12.42
N TYR A 266 -5.81 15.52 -12.21
CA TYR A 266 -5.82 14.34 -13.07
C TYR A 266 -6.92 14.45 -14.13
N ASP A 267 -6.50 14.55 -15.40
CA ASP A 267 -7.41 14.71 -16.54
C ASP A 267 -7.79 13.37 -17.21
N GLY A 268 -7.26 12.25 -16.72
CA GLY A 268 -7.56 10.91 -17.27
C GLY A 268 -8.84 10.29 -16.72
N VAL A 269 -9.17 9.09 -17.19
CA VAL A 269 -10.41 8.41 -16.81
C VAL A 269 -10.22 7.58 -15.54
N VAL A 270 -11.07 7.78 -14.54
CA VAL A 270 -11.17 6.90 -13.37
C VAL A 270 -12.39 6.00 -13.50
N HIS A 271 -12.21 4.69 -13.39
CA HIS A 271 -13.30 3.73 -13.62
C HIS A 271 -13.22 2.49 -12.74
N SER A 272 -14.33 1.74 -12.68
CA SER A 272 -14.45 0.47 -11.96
C SER A 272 -14.22 -0.79 -12.81
N GLN A 273 -13.97 -0.63 -14.11
CA GLN A 273 -13.89 -1.76 -15.03
C GLN A 273 -12.72 -2.70 -14.71
N GLN A 274 -13.02 -3.99 -14.61
CA GLN A 274 -12.03 -5.03 -14.39
C GLN A 274 -11.44 -5.49 -15.73
N PRO A 275 -10.11 -5.64 -15.83
CA PRO A 275 -9.55 -6.23 -17.04
C PRO A 275 -9.94 -7.71 -17.18
N PRO A 276 -10.03 -8.26 -18.40
CA PRO A 276 -10.27 -9.68 -18.62
C PRO A 276 -9.13 -10.57 -18.08
N GLY A 277 -9.46 -11.77 -17.60
CA GLY A 277 -8.48 -12.84 -17.27
C GLY A 277 -8.64 -13.51 -15.89
N LYS A 278 -8.02 -14.69 -15.71
CA LYS A 278 -8.09 -15.50 -14.48
C LYS A 278 -7.54 -14.79 -13.23
N LEU A 279 -6.51 -13.95 -13.40
CA LEU A 279 -5.92 -13.14 -12.33
C LEU A 279 -6.95 -12.20 -11.66
N TRP A 280 -8.01 -11.82 -12.39
CA TRP A 280 -9.07 -10.94 -11.89
C TRP A 280 -10.15 -11.64 -11.09
N GLN A 281 -10.32 -12.95 -11.29
CA GLN A 281 -11.24 -13.74 -10.47
C GLN A 281 -10.79 -13.81 -9.01
N LEU A 282 -9.49 -13.65 -8.73
CA LEU A 282 -8.92 -13.57 -7.39
C LEU A 282 -9.20 -12.20 -6.71
N VAL A 283 -9.24 -11.11 -7.48
CA VAL A 283 -9.50 -9.75 -6.97
C VAL A 283 -10.99 -9.54 -6.66
N LYS A 284 -11.88 -10.29 -7.34
CA LYS A 284 -13.34 -10.24 -7.13
C LYS A 284 -13.83 -10.66 -5.76
N GLN A 285 -13.02 -11.37 -4.96
CA GLN A 285 -13.50 -11.96 -3.70
C GLN A 285 -13.66 -10.95 -2.56
N ASN A 286 -13.17 -9.72 -2.71
CA ASN A 286 -13.28 -8.68 -1.69
C ASN A 286 -14.11 -7.52 -2.24
N GLN A 287 -15.34 -7.35 -1.73
CA GLN A 287 -16.12 -6.13 -1.93
C GLN A 287 -15.69 -5.12 -0.86
N TRP A 288 -15.03 -4.03 -1.26
CA TRP A 288 -14.90 -2.87 -0.36
C TRP A 288 -16.29 -2.31 -0.09
N LEU A 289 -16.47 -1.75 1.11
CA LEU A 289 -17.77 -1.28 1.56
C LEU A 289 -18.33 -0.15 0.70
N GLU A 290 -19.61 -0.32 0.34
CA GLU A 290 -20.37 0.49 -0.61
C GLU A 290 -20.74 1.88 -0.03
N LYS A 291 -21.17 1.91 1.23
CA LYS A 291 -21.53 3.13 1.98
C LYS A 291 -21.20 2.97 3.46
N PRO A 292 -20.66 4.00 4.14
CA PRO A 292 -20.48 3.94 5.58
C PRO A 292 -21.81 3.64 6.29
N LYS A 293 -21.81 2.65 7.19
CA LYS A 293 -22.95 2.34 8.07
C LYS A 293 -23.08 3.36 9.20
N VAL A 294 -21.97 4.03 9.49
CA VAL A 294 -21.90 5.17 10.41
C VAL A 294 -22.25 6.42 9.62
N VAL A 295 -23.35 7.08 9.98
CA VAL A 295 -23.76 8.35 9.39
C VAL A 295 -23.27 9.53 10.22
N ASP A 296 -23.11 10.68 9.58
CA ASP A 296 -22.59 11.93 10.16
C ASP A 296 -23.68 12.78 10.85
N ARG A 297 -24.94 12.34 10.81
CA ARG A 297 -26.09 13.06 11.34
C ARG A 297 -26.93 12.19 12.28
N PRO A 298 -27.63 12.79 13.26
CA PRO A 298 -28.58 12.07 14.09
C PRO A 298 -29.64 11.38 13.25
N ILE A 299 -29.92 10.13 13.59
CA ILE A 299 -30.94 9.32 12.92
C ILE A 299 -32.30 9.63 13.56
N PRO A 300 -33.29 10.11 12.78
CA PRO A 300 -34.64 10.34 13.30
C PRO A 300 -35.24 9.05 13.86
N GLN A 301 -35.87 9.14 15.04
CA GLN A 301 -36.50 8.00 15.73
C GLN A 301 -35.55 6.85 16.11
N GLY A 302 -34.23 7.04 15.97
CA GLY A 302 -33.24 6.08 16.43
C GLY A 302 -33.13 6.04 17.95
N LYS A 303 -32.82 4.86 18.51
CA LYS A 303 -32.56 4.72 19.95
C LYS A 303 -31.37 5.61 20.33
N THR A 304 -31.48 6.39 21.39
CA THR A 304 -30.43 7.33 21.80
C THR A 304 -29.77 6.84 23.08
N VAL A 305 -28.44 6.72 23.07
CA VAL A 305 -27.65 6.23 24.19
C VAL A 305 -26.54 7.23 24.49
N TYR A 306 -26.47 7.70 25.72
CA TYR A 306 -25.44 8.59 26.22
C TYR A 306 -24.32 7.76 26.85
N THR A 307 -23.07 8.08 26.52
CA THR A 307 -21.89 7.36 27.02
C THR A 307 -20.93 8.32 27.70
N ASP A 308 -20.36 7.88 28.82
CA ASP A 308 -19.35 8.62 29.58
C ASP A 308 -18.35 7.62 30.21
N ALA A 309 -17.16 8.08 30.58
CA ALA A 309 -16.17 7.30 31.30
C ALA A 309 -15.37 8.13 32.31
N GLY A 310 -15.16 7.55 33.49
CA GLY A 310 -14.39 8.19 34.55
C GLY A 310 -13.03 7.54 34.75
N LYS A 311 -11.95 8.32 34.60
CA LYS A 311 -10.58 7.83 34.88
C LYS A 311 -10.38 7.45 36.36
N ARG A 312 -10.96 8.23 37.29
CA ARG A 312 -10.84 8.00 38.73
C ARG A 312 -11.71 6.82 39.21
N SER A 313 -12.93 6.73 38.69
CA SER A 313 -13.84 5.60 38.97
C SER A 313 -13.42 4.32 38.26
N LYS A 314 -12.59 4.42 37.21
CA LYS A 314 -12.22 3.31 36.30
C LYS A 314 -13.47 2.60 35.78
N GLN A 315 -14.46 3.37 35.36
CA GLN A 315 -15.74 2.85 34.89
C GLN A 315 -16.14 3.55 33.60
N ALA A 316 -16.73 2.77 32.70
CA ALA A 316 -17.44 3.23 31.52
C ALA A 316 -18.94 3.09 31.79
N VAL A 317 -19.74 4.06 31.35
CA VAL A 317 -21.17 4.12 31.65
C VAL A 317 -21.95 4.39 30.37
N CYS A 318 -23.06 3.68 30.20
CA CYS A 318 -24.05 3.92 29.16
C CYS A 318 -25.40 4.21 29.81
N VAL A 319 -26.09 5.24 29.35
CA VAL A 319 -27.40 5.67 29.87
C VAL A 319 -28.35 5.89 28.70
N TRP A 320 -29.57 5.35 28.77
CA TRP A 320 -30.56 5.53 27.71
C TRP A 320 -31.97 5.65 28.29
N PRO A 321 -32.86 6.43 27.64
CA PRO A 321 -34.26 6.47 28.01
C PRO A 321 -35.02 5.29 27.39
N GLU A 322 -35.97 4.75 28.14
CA GLU A 322 -36.93 3.74 27.68
C GLU A 322 -38.30 4.10 28.24
N THR A 323 -39.21 4.55 27.37
CA THR A 323 -40.53 5.11 27.77
C THR A 323 -40.37 6.22 28.82
N ASP A 324 -40.72 5.97 30.07
CA ASP A 324 -40.69 6.95 31.18
C ASP A 324 -39.52 6.74 32.17
N GLN A 325 -38.59 5.82 31.89
CA GLN A 325 -37.49 5.50 32.80
C GLN A 325 -36.12 5.60 32.13
N TRP A 326 -35.14 6.02 32.93
CA TRP A 326 -33.74 6.04 32.55
C TRP A 326 -33.06 4.76 33.00
N HIS A 327 -32.47 4.06 32.03
CA HIS A 327 -31.67 2.87 32.28
C HIS A 327 -30.19 3.24 32.27
N ARG A 328 -29.40 2.53 33.09
CA ARG A 328 -27.94 2.67 33.11
C ARG A 328 -27.27 1.31 33.09
N GLN A 329 -26.17 1.22 32.35
CA GLN A 329 -25.22 0.13 32.40
C GLN A 329 -23.86 0.67 32.86
N ILE A 330 -23.27 0.04 33.87
CA ILE A 330 -21.91 0.33 34.32
C ILE A 330 -21.00 -0.81 33.89
N LEU A 331 -19.90 -0.47 33.23
CA LEU A 331 -18.88 -1.40 32.75
C LEU A 331 -17.60 -1.15 33.56
N PRO A 332 -17.17 -2.12 34.39
CA PRO A 332 -15.94 -1.96 35.17
C PRO A 332 -14.73 -1.97 34.24
N GLY A 333 -13.79 -1.07 34.50
CA GLY A 333 -12.51 -1.02 33.79
C GLY A 333 -11.66 -2.24 34.05
N GLN A 334 -10.85 -2.59 33.06
CA GLN A 334 -9.90 -3.69 33.08
C GLN A 334 -8.48 -3.17 33.34
N GLU A 335 -7.57 -4.08 33.64
CA GLU A 335 -6.15 -3.74 33.76
C GLU A 335 -5.62 -3.19 32.42
N GLY A 336 -4.88 -2.08 32.47
CA GLY A 336 -4.36 -1.39 31.28
C GLY A 336 -5.35 -0.43 30.61
N ASP A 337 -6.57 -0.25 31.14
CA ASP A 337 -7.49 0.75 30.61
C ASP A 337 -7.01 2.18 30.89
N THR A 338 -7.03 2.99 29.83
CA THR A 338 -6.89 4.44 29.87
C THR A 338 -8.27 5.09 29.80
N LEU A 339 -8.35 6.41 29.95
CA LEU A 339 -9.62 7.11 29.74
C LEU A 339 -10.18 6.84 28.34
N GLN A 340 -9.33 6.91 27.31
CA GLN A 340 -9.72 6.63 25.91
C GLN A 340 -10.26 5.22 25.72
N THR A 341 -9.68 4.20 26.35
CA THR A 341 -10.17 2.83 26.21
C THR A 341 -11.48 2.62 26.96
N LEU A 342 -11.71 3.31 28.08
CA LEU A 342 -13.00 3.28 28.79
C LEU A 342 -14.10 3.98 27.98
N GLU A 343 -13.85 5.17 27.46
CA GLU A 343 -14.78 5.89 26.57
C GLU A 343 -15.15 5.01 25.36
N LEU A 344 -14.14 4.39 24.74
CA LEU A 344 -14.35 3.49 23.61
C LEU A 344 -15.11 2.22 24.02
N THR A 345 -14.87 1.69 25.23
CA THR A 345 -15.59 0.52 25.76
C THR A 345 -17.09 0.82 25.91
N ALA A 346 -17.48 2.01 26.38
CA ALA A 346 -18.87 2.43 26.47
C ALA A 346 -19.54 2.43 25.08
N VAL A 347 -18.88 3.05 24.09
CA VAL A 347 -19.42 3.15 22.73
C VAL A 347 -19.51 1.79 22.03
N VAL A 348 -18.49 0.93 22.18
CA VAL A 348 -18.53 -0.45 21.65
C VAL A 348 -19.72 -1.21 22.24
N TRP A 349 -19.90 -1.15 23.56
CA TRP A 349 -21.02 -1.80 24.22
C TRP A 349 -22.36 -1.29 23.69
N ALA A 350 -22.54 0.03 23.55
CA ALA A 350 -23.77 0.59 23.00
C ALA A 350 -24.05 0.08 21.58
N LEU A 351 -23.02 0.04 20.73
CA LEU A 351 -23.14 -0.45 19.35
C LEU A 351 -23.49 -1.95 19.27
N GLU A 352 -22.99 -2.75 20.21
CA GLU A 352 -23.24 -4.20 20.34
C GLU A 352 -24.66 -4.54 20.80
N ASN A 353 -25.26 -3.72 21.67
CA ASN A 353 -26.56 -4.05 22.27
C ASN A 353 -27.75 -3.79 21.33
N TRP A 354 -27.59 -2.91 20.34
CA TRP A 354 -28.66 -2.55 19.40
C TRP A 354 -28.21 -2.67 17.94
N LEU A 355 -27.70 -3.84 17.54
CA LEU A 355 -27.18 -4.11 16.19
C LEU A 355 -28.22 -3.90 15.07
N ASN A 356 -29.49 -4.19 15.37
CA ASN A 356 -30.58 -4.23 14.40
C ASN A 356 -31.49 -3.00 14.42
N LEU A 357 -31.22 -2.02 15.28
CA LEU A 357 -32.00 -0.80 15.39
C LEU A 357 -31.16 0.41 14.99
N PRO A 358 -31.77 1.43 14.35
CA PRO A 358 -31.07 2.70 14.15
C PRO A 358 -30.69 3.30 15.50
N LEU A 359 -29.42 3.66 15.67
CA LEU A 359 -28.83 4.02 16.97
C LEU A 359 -28.07 5.35 16.89
N ASN A 360 -28.36 6.24 17.83
CA ASN A 360 -27.62 7.47 18.09
C ASN A 360 -26.83 7.30 19.38
N VAL A 361 -25.50 7.22 19.29
CA VAL A 361 -24.61 7.20 20.45
C VAL A 361 -24.10 8.62 20.67
N VAL A 362 -24.40 9.20 21.82
CA VAL A 362 -23.97 10.55 22.21
C VAL A 362 -22.82 10.42 23.20
N THR A 363 -21.67 11.00 22.85
CA THR A 363 -20.44 10.94 23.65
C THR A 363 -19.83 12.32 23.78
N ASP A 364 -19.22 12.61 24.92
CA ASP A 364 -18.38 13.80 25.11
C ASP A 364 -16.91 13.58 24.76
N SER A 365 -16.55 12.36 24.33
CA SER A 365 -15.24 12.03 23.81
C SER A 365 -15.12 12.38 22.33
N LEU A 366 -14.47 13.51 22.04
CA LEU A 366 -14.12 13.89 20.67
C LEU A 366 -13.26 12.82 19.98
N TYR A 367 -12.42 12.13 20.77
CA TYR A 367 -11.60 11.02 20.30
C TYR A 367 -12.45 9.89 19.75
N VAL A 368 -13.42 9.39 20.52
CA VAL A 368 -14.28 8.27 20.08
C VAL A 368 -15.21 8.69 18.95
N ALA A 369 -15.80 9.88 19.02
CA ALA A 369 -16.67 10.40 17.97
C ALA A 369 -15.95 10.52 16.61
N GLY A 370 -14.68 10.97 16.60
CA GLY A 370 -13.87 11.02 15.37
C GLY A 370 -13.36 9.65 14.89
N LEU A 371 -13.26 8.67 15.78
CA LEU A 371 -12.74 7.33 15.49
C LEU A 371 -13.77 6.43 14.81
N VAL A 372 -14.99 6.38 15.34
CA VAL A 372 -16.02 5.41 14.93
C VAL A 372 -16.37 5.47 13.44
N PRO A 373 -16.55 6.65 12.82
CA PRO A 373 -16.85 6.72 11.38
C PRO A 373 -15.71 6.19 10.49
N ARG A 374 -14.48 6.15 11.01
CA ARG A 374 -13.28 5.82 10.24
C ARG A 374 -12.96 4.33 10.25
N ILE A 375 -13.38 3.58 11.27
CA ILE A 375 -12.82 2.25 11.54
C ILE A 375 -13.45 1.10 10.71
N GLN A 376 -14.62 1.32 10.13
CA GLN A 376 -15.46 0.27 9.52
C GLN A 376 -14.72 -0.61 8.50
N ASP A 377 -13.91 -0.02 7.61
CA ASP A 377 -13.05 -0.74 6.65
C ASP A 377 -11.59 -0.28 6.73
N ALA A 378 -11.14 0.09 7.93
CA ALA A 378 -9.80 0.63 8.10
C ALA A 378 -8.72 -0.46 8.25
N LEU A 379 -7.54 -0.10 7.76
CA LEU A 379 -6.27 -0.70 8.14
C LEU A 379 -5.91 -0.20 9.54
N ILE A 380 -5.84 -1.13 10.49
CA ILE A 380 -5.54 -0.83 11.90
C ILE A 380 -4.05 -1.08 12.13
N LYS A 381 -3.34 -0.07 12.58
CA LYS A 381 -1.94 -0.20 12.99
C LYS A 381 -1.86 -1.00 14.29
N GLU A 382 -0.85 -1.84 14.42
CA GLU A 382 -0.53 -2.47 15.70
C GLU A 382 -0.27 -1.40 16.77
N THR A 383 -0.98 -1.49 17.89
CA THR A 383 -0.90 -0.54 18.98
C THR A 383 0.03 -1.05 20.07
N ASN A 384 0.84 -0.16 20.64
CA ASN A 384 1.65 -0.47 21.83
C ASN A 384 0.79 -0.78 23.06
N ASN A 385 -0.47 -0.31 23.08
CA ASN A 385 -1.47 -0.66 24.08
C ASN A 385 -2.33 -1.83 23.56
N PRO A 386 -2.20 -3.06 24.10
CA PRO A 386 -2.96 -4.22 23.64
C PRO A 386 -4.47 -4.10 23.85
N ARG A 387 -4.91 -3.39 24.91
CA ARG A 387 -6.33 -3.16 25.22
C ARG A 387 -6.98 -2.29 24.15
N LEU A 388 -6.30 -1.21 23.73
CA LEU A 388 -6.76 -0.34 22.65
C LEU A 388 -6.88 -1.10 21.32
N GLY A 389 -5.88 -1.92 20.98
CA GLY A 389 -5.90 -2.72 19.76
C GLY A 389 -7.06 -3.71 19.73
N LYS A 390 -7.34 -4.39 20.86
CA LYS A 390 -8.52 -5.27 20.99
C LYS A 390 -9.82 -4.50 20.77
N LEU A 391 -9.95 -3.32 21.37
CA LEU A 391 -11.15 -2.48 21.21
C LEU A 391 -11.33 -2.01 19.76
N PHE A 392 -10.26 -1.68 19.03
CA PHE A 392 -10.36 -1.35 17.61
C PHE A 392 -10.89 -2.52 16.77
N VAL A 393 -10.38 -3.72 17.02
CA VAL A 393 -10.85 -4.94 16.32
C VAL A 393 -12.31 -5.23 16.67
N GLN A 394 -12.69 -5.11 17.94
CA GLN A 394 -14.07 -5.25 18.40
C GLN A 394 -14.99 -4.22 17.72
N LEU A 395 -14.65 -2.94 17.81
CA LEU A 395 -15.45 -1.87 17.19
C LEU A 395 -15.64 -2.10 15.68
N ARG A 396 -14.59 -2.46 14.95
CA ARG A 396 -14.69 -2.79 13.51
C ARG A 396 -15.66 -3.95 13.28
N SER A 397 -15.53 -5.02 14.06
CA SER A 397 -16.40 -6.20 13.98
C SER A 397 -17.86 -5.84 14.22
N VAL A 398 -18.13 -5.06 15.26
CA VAL A 398 -19.49 -4.65 15.65
C VAL A 398 -20.14 -3.82 14.55
N ILE A 399 -19.46 -2.78 14.04
CA ILE A 399 -20.01 -1.96 12.95
C ILE A 399 -20.26 -2.83 11.71
N SER A 400 -19.39 -3.79 11.43
CA SER A 400 -19.55 -4.70 10.29
C SER A 400 -20.79 -5.59 10.43
N GLN A 401 -21.11 -6.04 11.64
CA GLN A 401 -22.27 -6.87 11.95
C GLN A 401 -23.60 -6.10 11.99
N ARG A 402 -23.58 -4.77 12.21
CA ARG A 402 -24.81 -3.96 12.27
C ARG A 402 -25.62 -4.07 10.97
N THR A 403 -26.92 -4.28 11.10
CA THR A 403 -27.87 -4.30 9.98
C THR A 403 -28.61 -2.97 9.80
N ALA A 404 -28.62 -2.13 10.85
CA ALA A 404 -29.19 -0.79 10.84
C ALA A 404 -28.10 0.30 10.99
N PRO A 405 -28.32 1.51 10.44
CA PRO A 405 -27.36 2.61 10.54
C PRO A 405 -27.12 3.03 11.99
N CYS A 406 -25.96 3.64 12.26
CA CYS A 406 -25.71 4.31 13.53
C CYS A 406 -25.07 5.69 13.32
N ALA A 407 -25.25 6.57 14.29
CA ALA A 407 -24.55 7.85 14.38
C ALA A 407 -23.80 7.89 15.70
N VAL A 408 -22.57 8.41 15.69
CA VAL A 408 -21.83 8.76 16.91
C VAL A 408 -21.66 10.26 16.94
N ILE A 409 -22.33 10.90 17.90
CA ILE A 409 -22.49 12.35 17.97
C ILE A 409 -21.65 12.84 19.14
N HIS A 410 -20.79 13.81 18.86
CA HIS A 410 -20.00 14.48 19.88
C HIS A 410 -20.78 15.63 20.50
N ILE A 411 -20.77 15.72 21.83
CA ILE A 411 -21.27 16.86 22.60
C ILE A 411 -20.16 17.43 23.48
N ARG A 412 -20.21 18.71 23.84
CA ARG A 412 -19.20 19.27 24.74
C ARG A 412 -19.51 18.90 26.18
N SER A 413 -18.51 18.35 26.86
CA SER A 413 -18.61 18.06 28.29
C SER A 413 -18.84 19.35 29.10
N HIS A 414 -19.61 19.23 30.18
CA HIS A 414 -19.85 20.31 31.16
C HIS A 414 -20.47 21.62 30.61
N GLN A 415 -21.21 21.57 29.49
CA GLN A 415 -21.85 22.75 28.88
C GLN A 415 -23.38 22.72 28.92
N TRP A 416 -23.98 22.16 29.98
CA TRP A 416 -25.45 22.09 30.17
C TRP A 416 -26.17 23.43 29.90
N GLU A 417 -25.56 24.55 30.26
CA GLU A 417 -26.15 25.90 30.11
C GLU A 417 -26.27 26.38 28.66
N LEU A 418 -25.53 25.78 27.72
CA LEU A 418 -25.51 26.17 26.31
C LEU A 418 -26.46 25.32 25.44
N GLY A 419 -27.09 24.29 26.01
CA GLY A 419 -27.88 23.30 25.27
C GLY A 419 -27.02 22.30 24.48
N LEU A 420 -27.66 21.25 23.95
CA LEU A 420 -27.06 20.22 23.08
C LEU A 420 -26.77 20.76 21.67
#